data_AF-A0A6L8TX66-F1
#
_entry.id   AF-A0A6L8TX66-F1
#
_cell.length_a   1.000
_cell.length_b   1.000
_cell.length_c   1.000
_cell.angle_alpha   90.00
_cell.angle_beta   90.00
_cell.angle_gamma   90.00
#
_symmetry.space_group_name_H-M   'P 1'
#
loop_
_entity.id
_entity.type
_entity.pdbx_description
1 polymer ?
#
loop_
_entity_poly.entity_id
_entity_poly.type
_entity_poly.pdbx_seq_one_letter_code
_entity_poly.pdbx_strand_id
1 'polypeptide(L)'
;MKRIRSNLSLNELEEAIDNLCSANIQEIDFNDIRRICEQLGCTYYDKGKDRRSGAAESFFHPILEDFTQYNGFVSIHLKHGGGSTRKVYKRNFVKYMAPGLKIITKRLKADKYKSE
;
A
#
# COMPACT_ATOMS: atom_id res chain seq x y z
N MET A 1 14.65 2.43 -9.57
CA MET A 1 13.56 3.19 -8.89
C MET A 1 14.16 3.89 -7.68
N LYS A 2 13.94 5.21 -7.51
CA LYS A 2 14.42 5.93 -6.32
C LYS A 2 13.55 5.53 -5.12
N ARG A 3 14.15 5.41 -3.92
CA ARG A 3 13.42 5.11 -2.67
C ARG A 3 12.33 6.15 -2.43
N ILE A 4 11.18 5.72 -1.91
CA ILE A 4 10.11 6.65 -1.51
C ILE A 4 10.61 7.52 -0.34
N ARG A 5 10.56 8.84 -0.53
CA ARG A 5 10.93 9.85 0.48
C ARG A 5 9.82 9.97 1.55
N SER A 6 10.17 10.52 2.69
CA SER A 6 9.21 10.88 3.74
C SER A 6 8.53 12.21 3.42
N ASN A 7 7.32 12.42 3.95
CA ASN A 7 6.54 13.67 3.89
C ASN A 7 6.09 14.08 2.48
N LEU A 8 5.72 13.11 1.64
CA LEU A 8 5.09 13.37 0.35
C LEU A 8 3.69 13.95 0.54
N SER A 9 3.33 14.93 -0.28
CA SER A 9 1.96 15.41 -0.42
C SER A 9 1.04 14.32 -1.00
N LEU A 10 -0.28 14.47 -0.84
CA LEU A 10 -1.25 13.53 -1.41
C LEU A 10 -1.15 13.40 -2.94
N ASN A 11 -0.69 14.44 -3.65
CA ASN A 11 -0.45 14.38 -5.09
C ASN A 11 0.80 13.54 -5.41
N GLU A 12 1.89 13.75 -4.67
CA GLU A 12 3.11 12.95 -4.84
C GLU A 12 2.92 11.48 -4.44
N LEU A 13 2.07 11.20 -3.45
CA LEU A 13 1.71 9.84 -3.06
C LEU A 13 0.90 9.13 -4.16
N GLU A 14 -0.05 9.83 -4.80
CA GLU A 14 -0.78 9.30 -5.96
C GLU A 14 0.18 8.99 -7.11
N GLU A 15 1.06 9.94 -7.44
CA GLU A 15 2.06 9.75 -8.49
C GLU A 15 3.02 8.59 -8.17
N ALA A 16 3.43 8.43 -6.91
CA ALA A 16 4.24 7.29 -6.49
C ALA A 16 3.53 5.95 -6.71
N ILE A 17 2.22 5.86 -6.39
CA ILE A 17 1.42 4.66 -6.64
C ILE A 17 1.33 4.36 -8.14
N ASP A 18 1.10 5.39 -8.96
CA ASP A 18 0.99 5.26 -10.41
C ASP A 18 2.32 4.86 -11.05
N ASN A 19 3.42 5.45 -10.59
CA ASN A 19 4.77 5.08 -11.01
C ASN A 19 5.10 3.62 -10.67
N LEU A 20 4.68 3.12 -9.50
CA LEU A 20 4.83 1.70 -9.16
C LEU A 20 4.02 0.78 -10.08
N CYS A 21 2.85 1.23 -10.53
CA CYS A 21 1.99 0.46 -11.43
C CYS A 21 2.56 0.42 -12.86
N SER A 22 3.07 1.54 -13.35
CA SER A 22 3.54 1.71 -14.74
C SER A 22 5.02 1.35 -14.94
N ALA A 23 5.83 1.31 -13.88
CA ALA A 23 7.26 1.02 -13.99
C ALA A 23 7.53 -0.32 -14.71
N ASN A 24 8.55 -0.33 -15.56
CA ASN A 24 9.06 -1.53 -16.24
C ASN A 24 9.91 -2.40 -15.28
N ILE A 25 9.28 -2.87 -14.21
CA ILE A 25 9.84 -3.76 -13.19
C ILE A 25 8.90 -4.96 -12.96
N GLN A 26 9.46 -6.06 -12.46
CA GLN A 26 8.68 -7.23 -12.05
C GLN A 26 8.38 -7.25 -10.55
N GLU A 27 9.23 -6.61 -9.75
CA GLU A 27 9.22 -6.69 -8.29
C GLU A 27 9.37 -5.31 -7.67
N ILE A 28 8.67 -5.10 -6.57
CA ILE A 28 8.67 -3.88 -5.77
C ILE A 28 9.29 -4.21 -4.41
N ASP A 29 10.08 -3.27 -3.88
CA ASP A 29 10.54 -3.37 -2.50
C ASP A 29 9.36 -3.18 -1.54
N PHE A 30 9.18 -4.11 -0.61
CA PHE A 30 8.09 -4.00 0.35
C PHE A 30 8.19 -2.72 1.19
N ASN A 31 9.40 -2.24 1.48
CA ASN A 31 9.57 -1.01 2.27
C ASN A 31 9.05 0.23 1.53
N ASP A 32 9.11 0.27 0.20
CA ASP A 32 8.52 1.38 -0.57
C ASP A 32 6.98 1.36 -0.43
N ILE A 33 6.36 0.18 -0.50
CA ILE A 33 4.91 0.01 -0.31
C ILE A 33 4.51 0.41 1.11
N ARG A 34 5.26 -0.07 2.12
CA ARG A 34 5.02 0.23 3.53
C ARG A 34 5.06 1.73 3.80
N ARG A 35 6.07 2.44 3.26
CA ARG A 35 6.19 3.90 3.42
C ARG A 35 5.03 4.67 2.80
N ILE A 36 4.50 4.22 1.66
CA ILE A 36 3.31 4.83 1.06
C ILE A 36 2.11 4.64 2.00
N CYS A 37 1.92 3.42 2.52
CA CYS A 37 0.82 3.12 3.42
C CYS A 37 0.89 3.96 4.71
N GLU A 38 2.07 4.05 5.34
CA GLU A 38 2.29 4.85 6.55
C GLU A 38 1.98 6.34 6.32
N GLN A 39 2.41 6.90 5.17
CA GLN A 39 2.15 8.30 4.82
C GLN A 39 0.68 8.58 4.48
N LEU A 40 -0.07 7.57 4.03
CA LEU A 40 -1.50 7.65 3.85
C LEU A 40 -2.28 7.45 5.16
N GLY A 41 -1.61 7.28 6.31
CA GLY A 41 -2.26 7.05 7.59
C GLY A 41 -2.71 5.62 7.84
N CYS A 42 -2.27 4.66 7.01
CA CYS A 42 -2.58 3.26 7.25
C CYS A 42 -1.81 2.72 8.46
N THR A 43 -2.48 1.92 9.28
CA THR A 43 -1.84 1.18 10.39
C THR A 43 -1.40 -0.19 9.91
N TYR A 44 -0.10 -0.50 10.04
CA TYR A 44 0.41 -1.83 9.72
C TYR A 44 -0.13 -2.85 10.73
N TYR A 45 -0.83 -3.86 10.22
CA TYR A 45 -1.42 -4.92 11.04
C TYR A 45 -0.51 -6.14 11.00
N ASP A 46 0.37 -6.25 11.99
CA ASP A 46 1.19 -7.46 12.19
C ASP A 46 0.28 -8.59 12.70
N LYS A 47 -0.01 -9.55 11.84
CA LYS A 47 -0.82 -10.73 12.20
C LYS A 47 -0.12 -11.67 13.19
N GLY A 48 1.10 -11.37 13.63
CA GLY A 48 1.84 -12.19 14.58
C GLY A 48 2.10 -13.61 14.06
N LYS A 49 2.50 -14.51 14.97
CA LYS A 49 2.89 -15.90 14.68
C LYS A 49 1.76 -16.81 14.18
N ASP A 50 0.58 -16.30 13.82
CA ASP A 50 -0.48 -17.10 13.20
C ASP A 50 -0.13 -17.36 11.72
N ARG A 51 0.91 -18.17 11.54
CA ARG A 51 1.55 -18.61 10.28
C ARG A 51 0.61 -19.35 9.31
N ARG A 52 -0.68 -19.47 9.63
CA ARG A 52 -1.69 -20.14 8.81
C ARG A 52 -2.22 -19.25 7.69
N SER A 53 -2.13 -17.93 7.85
CA SER A 53 -2.31 -16.97 6.77
C SER A 53 -0.93 -16.70 6.16
N GLY A 54 -0.62 -17.33 5.03
CA GLY A 54 0.69 -17.25 4.36
C GLY A 54 1.19 -15.81 4.22
N ALA A 55 2.51 -15.61 4.07
CA ALA A 55 3.25 -14.33 4.24
C ALA A 55 2.61 -13.08 3.58
N ALA A 56 1.53 -12.60 4.17
CA ALA A 56 0.70 -11.52 3.67
C ALA A 56 0.74 -10.39 4.69
N GLU A 57 1.07 -9.22 4.19
CA GLU A 57 1.22 -7.98 4.94
C GLU A 57 -0.07 -7.19 4.79
N SER A 58 -0.73 -6.89 5.91
CA SER A 58 -2.00 -6.18 5.93
C SER A 58 -1.82 -4.77 6.50
N PHE A 59 -2.55 -3.82 5.93
CA PHE A 59 -2.60 -2.44 6.39
C PHE A 59 -4.06 -2.03 6.55
N PHE A 60 -4.40 -1.53 7.73
CA PHE A 60 -5.72 -1.02 8.07
C PHE A 60 -5.83 0.47 7.73
N HIS A 61 -6.98 0.90 7.22
CA HIS A 61 -7.34 2.31 7.10
C HIS A 61 -8.86 2.50 7.22
N PRO A 62 -9.37 3.40 8.11
CA PRO A 62 -10.82 3.59 8.33
C PRO A 62 -11.63 3.89 7.06
N ILE A 63 -11.09 4.71 6.15
CA ILE A 63 -11.72 4.99 4.84
C ILE A 63 -12.11 3.71 4.07
N LEU A 64 -11.39 2.59 4.27
CA LEU A 64 -11.69 1.34 3.58
C LEU A 64 -12.80 0.52 4.24
N GLU A 65 -13.27 0.89 5.43
CA GLU A 65 -14.41 0.23 6.09
C GLU A 65 -15.72 0.46 5.32
N ASP A 66 -15.84 1.62 4.65
CA ASP A 66 -16.96 1.96 3.77
C ASP A 66 -17.03 1.06 2.51
N PHE A 67 -16.02 0.23 2.27
CA PHE A 67 -15.87 -0.60 1.08
C PHE A 67 -15.82 -2.08 1.45
N THR A 68 -16.93 -2.79 1.28
CA THR A 68 -17.11 -4.20 1.68
C THR A 68 -15.99 -5.13 1.18
N GLN A 69 -15.46 -4.89 -0.02
CA GLN A 69 -14.38 -5.69 -0.62
C GLN A 69 -13.02 -5.55 0.09
N TYR A 70 -12.81 -4.50 0.87
CA TYR A 70 -11.59 -4.26 1.66
C TYR A 70 -11.82 -4.51 3.15
N ASN A 71 -13.03 -4.22 3.66
CA ASN A 71 -13.38 -4.37 5.07
C ASN A 71 -12.35 -3.70 6.00
N GLY A 72 -11.92 -2.49 5.64
CA GLY A 72 -10.88 -1.76 6.38
C GLY A 72 -9.43 -2.11 6.01
N PHE A 73 -9.16 -3.13 5.20
CA PHE A 73 -7.79 -3.61 4.93
C PHE A 73 -7.40 -3.62 3.45
N VAL A 74 -6.13 -3.28 3.18
CA VAL A 74 -5.41 -3.72 1.98
C VAL A 74 -4.33 -4.72 2.39
N SER A 75 -4.13 -5.76 1.60
CA SER A 75 -3.18 -6.84 1.93
C SER A 75 -2.35 -7.27 0.73
N ILE A 76 -1.12 -7.67 0.98
CA ILE A 76 -0.24 -8.16 -0.07
C ILE A 76 0.67 -9.30 0.36
N HIS A 77 0.75 -10.31 -0.49
CA HIS A 77 1.66 -11.44 -0.29
C HIS A 77 3.09 -11.07 -0.68
N LEU A 78 4.01 -11.32 0.24
CA LEU A 78 5.44 -11.27 -0.01
C LEU A 78 5.86 -12.43 -0.90
N LYS A 79 6.87 -12.18 -1.72
CA LYS A 79 7.56 -13.23 -2.46
C LYS A 79 8.40 -14.06 -1.49
N HIS A 80 8.15 -15.36 -1.44
CA HIS A 80 9.03 -16.30 -0.74
C HIS A 80 10.29 -16.55 -1.58
N GLY A 81 11.44 -16.11 -1.09
CA GLY A 81 12.74 -16.35 -1.72
C GLY A 81 13.85 -15.86 -0.80
N GLY A 82 14.84 -16.71 -0.53
CA GLY A 82 15.87 -16.54 0.51
C GLY A 82 16.86 -15.40 0.27
N GLY A 83 16.39 -14.15 0.38
CA GLY A 83 17.22 -12.95 0.39
C GLY A 83 16.88 -12.05 1.58
N SER A 84 17.78 -11.13 1.91
CA SER A 84 17.62 -10.19 3.03
C SER A 84 16.56 -9.11 2.80
N THR A 85 16.07 -8.94 1.57
CA THR A 85 15.08 -7.91 1.21
C THR A 85 13.72 -8.52 0.89
N ARG A 86 12.67 -8.01 1.57
CA ARG A 86 11.28 -8.41 1.36
C ARG A 86 10.78 -7.80 0.05
N LYS A 87 10.39 -8.63 -0.90
CA LYS A 87 9.90 -8.21 -2.22
C LYS A 87 8.46 -8.61 -2.44
N VAL A 88 7.80 -7.90 -3.34
CA VAL A 88 6.42 -8.11 -3.75
C VAL A 88 6.37 -8.16 -5.28
N TYR A 89 5.62 -9.09 -5.86
CA TYR A 89 5.37 -9.07 -7.30
C TYR A 89 4.56 -7.84 -7.70
N LYS A 90 5.02 -7.06 -8.69
CA LYS A 90 4.30 -5.86 -9.19
C LYS A 90 2.84 -6.17 -9.52
N ARG A 91 2.58 -7.30 -10.20
CA ARG A 91 1.21 -7.72 -10.54
C ARG A 91 0.30 -7.86 -9.32
N ASN A 92 0.82 -8.29 -8.18
CA ASN A 92 0.05 -8.43 -6.94
C ASN A 92 -0.21 -7.05 -6.33
N PHE A 93 0.75 -6.14 -6.40
CA PHE A 93 0.58 -4.76 -5.94
C PHE A 93 -0.51 -4.05 -6.75
N VAL A 94 -0.41 -4.11 -8.07
CA VAL A 94 -1.38 -3.51 -9.00
C VAL A 94 -2.79 -4.08 -8.77
N LYS A 95 -2.90 -5.40 -8.53
CA LYS A 95 -4.19 -6.07 -8.37
C LYS A 95 -4.83 -5.85 -6.99
N TYR A 96 -4.06 -5.91 -5.91
CA TYR A 96 -4.60 -6.04 -4.55
C TYR A 96 -4.36 -4.83 -3.64
N MET A 97 -3.33 -4.02 -3.89
CA MET A 97 -2.98 -2.87 -3.04
C MET A 97 -3.33 -1.55 -3.69
N ALA A 98 -2.86 -1.30 -4.92
CA ALA A 98 -2.98 -0.01 -5.57
C ALA A 98 -4.42 0.53 -5.64
N PRO A 99 -5.46 -0.28 -5.93
CA PRO A 99 -6.84 0.21 -5.95
C PRO A 99 -7.31 0.76 -4.59
N GLY A 100 -7.00 0.07 -3.49
CA GLY A 100 -7.37 0.52 -2.14
C GLY A 100 -6.59 1.78 -1.73
N LEU A 101 -5.30 1.85 -2.04
CA LEU A 101 -4.49 3.05 -1.78
C LEU A 101 -5.02 4.26 -2.56
N LYS A 102 -5.44 4.09 -3.82
CA LYS A 102 -6.05 5.17 -4.62
C LYS A 102 -7.37 5.66 -4.04
N ILE A 103 -8.19 4.76 -3.49
CA ILE A 103 -9.43 5.12 -2.81
C ILE A 103 -9.12 6.00 -1.59
N ILE A 104 -8.18 5.58 -0.75
CA ILE A 104 -7.72 6.36 0.41
C ILE A 104 -7.26 7.75 -0.03
N THR A 105 -6.34 7.82 -0.99
CA THR A 105 -5.81 9.10 -1.49
C THR A 105 -6.91 10.02 -2.03
N LYS A 106 -7.84 9.49 -2.83
CA LYS A 106 -8.95 10.27 -3.38
C LYS A 106 -9.85 10.83 -2.28
N ARG A 107 -10.15 10.04 -1.25
CA ARG A 107 -11.01 10.47 -0.14
C ARG A 107 -10.32 11.51 0.74
N LEU A 108 -9.05 11.29 1.09
CA LEU A 108 -8.25 12.28 1.83
C LEU A 108 -8.15 13.63 1.08
N LYS A 109 -8.00 13.60 -0.24
CA LYS A 109 -8.04 14.83 -1.06
C LYS A 109 -9.41 15.52 -0.97
N ALA A 110 -10.50 14.77 -1.12
CA ALA A 110 -11.85 15.31 -1.07
C ALA A 110 -12.18 15.94 0.30
N ASP A 111 -11.72 15.34 1.40
CA ASP A 111 -11.97 15.87 2.73
C ASP A 111 -11.16 17.14 3.01
N LYS A 112 -9.95 17.28 2.43
CA LYS A 112 -9.17 18.53 2.49
C LYS A 112 -9.92 19.72 1.88
N TYR A 113 -10.67 19.51 0.80
CA TYR A 113 -11.47 20.56 0.15
C TYR A 113 -12.77 20.91 0.90
N LYS A 114 -13.18 20.13 1.92
CA LYS A 114 -14.35 20.44 2.76
C LYS A 114 -14.00 21.24 4.01
N SER A 115 -12.72 21.30 4.35
CA SER A 115 -12.18 22.03 5.50
C SER A 115 -11.65 23.43 5.16
N GLU A 116 -11.80 23.86 3.90
CA GLU A 116 -11.57 25.22 3.39
C GLU A 116 -12.91 25.91 3.12
#